data_AF-Q62801-F1
#
_entry.id   AF-Q62801-F1
#
_cell.length_a   1.000
_cell.length_b   1.000
_cell.length_c   1.000
_cell.angle_alpha   90.00
_cell.angle_beta   90.00
_cell.angle_gamma   90.00
#
_symmetry.space_group_name_H-M   'P 1'
#
loop_
_entity.id
_entity.type
_entity.pdbx_description
1 polymer ?
#
loop_
_entity_poly.entity_id
_entity_poly.type
_entity_poly.pdbx_seq_one_letter_code
_entity_poly.pdbx_strand_id
1 'polypeptide(L)' 'MFVGLQGSGKTTTCSKLAYFYQRKGWKTCLICADTFRAGAFDQLKQNATKARIPFYGSYTEMDPVIIASE' A
#
# COMPACT_ATOMS: atom_id res chain seq x y z
N MET A 1 5.44 -8.53 1.76
CA MET A 1 4.91 -8.50 0.38
C MET A 1 3.54 -9.17 0.36
N PHE A 2 2.53 -8.53 -0.23
CA PHE A 2 1.17 -9.10 -0.35
C PHE A 2 0.94 -9.56 -1.79
N VAL A 3 0.52 -10.81 -1.97
CA VAL A 3 0.22 -11.43 -3.26
C VAL A 3 -1.18 -12.04 -3.24
N GLY A 4 -1.76 -12.30 -4.42
CA GLY A 4 -3.06 -12.94 -4.55
C GLY A 4 -3.85 -12.47 -5.76
N LEU A 5 -4.97 -13.12 -6.03
CA LEU A 5 -5.84 -12.87 -7.19
C LEU A 5 -6.42 -11.45 -7.20
N GLN A 6 -6.80 -10.96 -8.37
CA GLN A 6 -7.51 -9.69 -8.51
C GLN A 6 -8.82 -9.74 -7.69
N GLY A 7 -9.12 -8.68 -6.95
CA GLY A 7 -10.34 -8.61 -6.14
C GLY A 7 -10.30 -9.31 -4.78
N SER A 8 -9.21 -10.01 -4.41
CA SER A 8 -9.08 -10.67 -3.10
C SER A 8 -8.92 -9.73 -1.89
N GLY A 9 -9.00 -8.41 -2.11
CA GLY A 9 -8.92 -7.42 -1.03
C GLY A 9 -7.52 -7.05 -0.56
N LYS A 10 -6.47 -7.33 -1.33
CA LYS A 10 -5.05 -7.09 -0.97
C LYS A 10 -4.79 -5.70 -0.38
N THR A 11 -5.12 -4.63 -1.11
CA THR A 11 -4.87 -3.23 -0.72
C THR A 11 -5.51 -2.87 0.63
N THR A 12 -6.74 -3.35 0.84
CA THR A 12 -7.49 -3.15 2.09
C THR A 12 -6.83 -3.91 3.23
N THR A 13 -6.43 -5.16 3.00
CA THR A 13 -5.78 -5.99 4.02
C THR A 13 -4.40 -5.46 4.39
N CYS A 14 -3.62 -4.95 3.44
CA CYS A 14 -2.34 -4.27 3.73
C CYS A 14 -2.54 -3.12 4.74
N SER A 15 -3.52 -2.26 4.50
CA SER A 15 -3.82 -1.11 5.36
C SER A 15 -4.26 -1.56 6.76
N LYS A 16 -5.12 -2.58 6.84
CA LYS A 16 -5.55 -3.18 8.11
C LYS A 16 -4.39 -3.77 8.90
N LEU A 17 -3.48 -4.47 8.22
CA LEU A 17 -2.32 -5.10 8.86
C LEU A 17 -1.34 -4.05 9.37
N ALA A 18 -1.05 -3.03 8.57
CA ALA A 18 -0.16 -1.95 8.97
C ALA A 18 -0.72 -1.18 10.18
N TYR A 19 -2.03 -0.93 10.23
CA TYR A 19 -2.68 -0.32 11.39
C TYR A 19 -2.66 -1.22 12.63
N PHE A 20 -2.87 -2.53 12.46
CA PHE A 20 -2.79 -3.50 13.56
C PHE A 20 -1.42 -3.49 14.23
N TYR A 21 -0.34 -3.51 13.45
CA TYR A 21 1.03 -3.45 13.99
C TYR A 21 1.38 -2.06 14.55
N GLN A 22 0.90 -0.98 13.92
CA GLN A 22 1.07 0.38 14.46
C GLN A 22 0.49 0.51 15.87
N ARG A 23 -0.71 -0.06 16.11
CA ARG A 23 -1.33 -0.10 17.44
C ARG A 23 -0.54 -0.91 18.46
N LYS A 24 0.30 -1.85 18.01
CA LYS A 24 1.21 -2.62 18.85
C LYS A 24 2.56 -1.91 19.09
N GLY A 25 2.70 -0.65 18.67
CA GLY A 25 3.91 0.15 18.87
C GLY A 25 4.97 0.02 17.78
N TRP A 26 4.66 -0.65 16.67
CA TRP A 26 5.59 -0.79 15.55
C TRP A 26 5.57 0.43 14.64
N LYS A 27 6.73 0.81 14.10
CA LYS A 27 6.81 1.78 13.01
C LYS A 27 6.46 1.08 11.70
N THR A 28 5.25 1.30 11.22
CA THR A 28 4.76 0.69 9.98
C THR A 28 4.75 1.70 8.84
N CYS A 29 4.87 1.20 7.61
CA CYS A 29 4.71 1.96 6.37
C CYS A 29 4.02 1.08 5.31
N LEU A 30 3.49 1.70 4.27
CA LEU A 30 2.84 1.02 3.14
C LEU A 30 3.49 1.46 1.83
N ILE A 31 3.82 0.50 0.97
CA ILE A 31 4.37 0.77 -0.37
C ILE A 31 3.37 0.28 -1.41
N CYS A 32 3.01 1.13 -2.37
CA CYS A 32 2.10 0.80 -3.46
C CYS A 32 2.89 0.43 -4.72
N ALA A 33 3.11 -0.87 -4.93
CA ALA A 33 3.71 -1.41 -6.14
C ALA A 33 2.65 -1.96 -7.14
N ASP A 34 1.45 -1.37 -7.16
CA ASP A 34 0.37 -1.72 -8.09
C ASP A 34 0.27 -0.64 -9.18
N THR A 35 1.04 -0.82 -10.26
CA THR A 35 1.15 0.15 -11.37
C THR A 35 0.12 -0.08 -12.48
N PHE A 36 -0.55 -1.24 -12.50
CA PHE A 36 -1.47 -1.62 -13.57
C PHE A 36 -2.92 -1.19 -13.31
N ARG A 37 -3.36 -1.20 -12.05
CA ARG A 37 -4.76 -0.92 -11.72
C ARG A 37 -4.99 0.58 -11.54
N ALA A 38 -5.88 1.16 -12.35
CA ALA A 38 -6.27 2.57 -12.25
C ALA A 38 -6.77 2.91 -10.82
N GLY A 39 -6.23 3.99 -10.25
CA GLY A 39 -6.58 4.45 -8.90
C GLY A 39 -6.09 3.54 -7.77
N ALA A 40 -5.19 2.59 -8.02
CA ALA A 40 -4.65 1.73 -6.97
C ALA A 40 -3.88 2.53 -5.92
N PHE A 41 -3.05 3.47 -6.37
CA PHE A 41 -2.30 4.34 -5.47
C PHE A 41 -3.22 5.26 -4.68
N ASP A 42 -4.23 5.88 -5.32
CA ASP A 42 -5.20 6.73 -4.62
C ASP A 42 -5.98 5.96 -3.53
N GLN A 43 -6.37 4.71 -3.81
CA GLN A 43 -7.02 3.86 -2.82
C GLN A 43 -6.11 3.60 -1.62
N LEU A 44 -4.83 3.26 -1.86
CA LEU A 44 -3.88 3.02 -0.78
C LEU A 44 -3.59 4.30 0.00
N LYS A 45 -3.41 5.43 -0.69
CA LYS A 45 -3.19 6.76 -0.12
C LYS A 45 -4.33 7.19 0.79
N GLN A 46 -5.58 7.03 0.37
CA GLN A 46 -6.74 7.36 1.21
C GLN A 46 -6.79 6.51 2.48
N ASN A 47 -6.57 5.19 2.35
CA ASN A 47 -6.56 4.29 3.49
C ASN A 47 -5.42 4.59 4.47
N ALA A 48 -4.21 4.80 3.96
CA ALA A 48 -3.03 5.11 4.74
C ALA A 48 -3.15 6.46 5.45
N THR A 49 -3.66 7.48 4.76
CA THR A 49 -3.92 8.82 5.32
C THR A 49 -4.92 8.74 6.47
N LYS A 50 -6.02 7.99 6.29
CA LYS A 50 -7.02 7.76 7.34
C LYS A 50 -6.43 7.05 8.56
N ALA A 51 -5.56 6.08 8.33
CA ALA A 51 -4.89 5.32 9.39
C ALA A 51 -3.67 6.02 9.99
N ARG A 52 -3.26 7.19 9.47
CA ARG A 52 -2.02 7.90 9.83
C ARG A 52 -0.77 7.02 9.70
N ILE A 53 -0.67 6.31 8.58
CA ILE A 53 0.46 5.44 8.25
C ILE A 53 1.23 6.08 7.10
N PRO A 54 2.56 6.22 7.20
CA PRO A 54 3.41 6.64 6.07
C PRO A 54 3.19 5.73 4.86
N PHE A 55 3.08 6.33 3.68
CA PHE A 55 2.91 5.58 2.44
C PHE A 55 3.85 6.08 1.34
N TYR A 56 4.27 5.17 0.48
CA TYR A 56 5.06 5.43 -0.72
C TYR A 56 4.36 4.87 -1.96
N GLY A 57 4.57 5.51 -3.10
CA GLY A 57 4.09 5.09 -4.39
C GLY A 57 4.23 6.21 -5.42
N SER A 58 4.19 5.82 -6.69
CA SER A 58 4.36 6.73 -7.82
C SER A 58 3.11 6.72 -8.69
N TYR A 59 2.76 7.88 -9.25
CA TYR A 59 1.72 8.01 -10.27
C TYR A 59 2.28 7.84 -11.69
N THR A 60 3.59 7.98 -11.86
CA THR A 60 4.25 8.05 -13.17
C THR A 60 5.08 6.81 -13.47
N GLU A 61 5.62 6.16 -12.44
CA GLU A 61 6.45 4.98 -12.60
C GLU A 61 5.57 3.77 -12.93
N MET A 62 5.93 3.04 -14.00
CA MET A 62 5.18 1.88 -14.45
C MET A 62 5.81 0.57 -13.99
N ASP A 63 7.10 0.58 -13.66
CA ASP A 63 7.78 -0.60 -13.16
C ASP A 63 7.57 -0.78 -11.64
N PRO A 64 6.83 -1.83 -11.21
CA PRO A 64 6.62 -2.08 -9.79
C PRO A 64 7.92 -2.45 -9.05
N VAL A 65 8.96 -2.92 -9.74
CA VAL A 65 10.26 -3.25 -9.15
C VAL A 65 10.99 -1.98 -8.71
N ILE A 66 10.94 -0.91 -9.53
CA ILE A 66 11.55 0.38 -9.21
C ILE A 66 10.87 0.98 -7.98
N ILE A 67 9.54 1.04 -7.97
CA ILE A 67 8.76 1.60 -6.86
C ILE A 67 8.98 0.84 -5.54
N ALA A 68 9.20 -0.48 -5.61
CA ALA A 68 9.45 -1.30 -4.42
C ALA A 68 10.89 -1.21 -3.90
N SER A 69 11.82 -0.71 -4.71
CA SER A 69 13.25 -0.63 -4.38
C SER A 69 13.67 0.72 -3.80
N GLU A 70 12.87 1.77 -3.99
CA GLU A 70 13.00 3.07 -3.32
C GLU A 70 12.47 3.05 -1.88
#